data_AF-A0A954I025-F1
#
_entry.id   AF-A0A954I025-F1
#
_cell.length_a   1.000
_cell.length_b   1.000
_cell.length_c   1.000
_cell.angle_alpha   90.00
_cell.angle_beta   90.00
_cell.angle_gamma   90.00
#
_symmetry.space_group_name_H-M   'P 1'
#
loop_
_entity.id
_entity.type
_entity.pdbx_description
1 polymer ?
#
loop_
_entity_poly.entity_id
_entity_poly.type
_entity_poly.pdbx_seq_one_letter_code
_entity_poly.pdbx_strand_id
1 'polypeptide(L)'
;MKVHQLLDHYGITENPFAQEDAGSDRVFQEHCLDGGTHHSAWDKVYGDPRAPATSVVFGEQGSGKTAMRLQIRSKLQEFNRDNPKQRAFFIEYDDFNPFLDSFRERLSTRQRKPEKALQNWKLWDHMDAILTLATTRLADAIRNGPEKTDEAHRVSVKDLQDLNHLQKRDVLLLAACYDHNREYSPGRRFAALRSRIGFSTWKTWWDR
;
A
#
# COMPACT_ATOMS: atom_id res chain seq x y z
N MET A 1 -7.21 -39.37 -7.82
CA MET A 1 -6.02 -39.59 -6.98
C MET A 1 -6.28 -38.92 -5.63
N LYS A 2 -6.10 -39.60 -4.49
CA LYS A 2 -6.32 -38.97 -3.18
C LYS A 2 -5.17 -37.99 -2.91
N VAL A 3 -5.48 -36.77 -2.47
CA VAL A 3 -4.50 -35.69 -2.21
C VAL A 3 -3.33 -36.20 -1.35
N HIS A 4 -3.61 -37.06 -0.37
CA HIS A 4 -2.58 -37.67 0.48
C HIS A 4 -1.52 -38.46 -0.30
N GLN A 5 -1.90 -39.26 -1.30
CA GLN A 5 -0.95 -40.03 -2.12
C GLN A 5 -0.09 -39.13 -3.03
N LEU A 6 -0.63 -37.97 -3.45
CA LEU A 6 0.14 -36.96 -4.18
C LEU A 6 1.18 -36.33 -3.25
N LEU A 7 0.76 -35.92 -2.05
CA LEU A 7 1.63 -35.27 -1.07
C LEU A 7 2.76 -36.19 -0.59
N ASP A 8 2.44 -37.46 -0.29
CA ASP A 8 3.42 -38.46 0.12
C ASP A 8 4.47 -38.73 -0.98
N HIS A 9 4.04 -38.78 -2.25
CA HIS A 9 4.96 -38.96 -3.38
C HIS A 9 5.97 -37.81 -3.51
N TYR A 10 5.58 -36.59 -3.16
CA TYR A 10 6.47 -35.41 -3.16
C TYR A 10 7.14 -35.14 -1.81
N GLY A 11 7.00 -36.05 -0.83
CA GLY A 11 7.59 -35.90 0.50
C GLY A 11 7.00 -34.74 1.32
N ILE A 12 5.78 -34.31 0.99
CA ILE A 12 5.11 -33.19 1.67
C ILE A 12 4.43 -33.72 2.93
N THR A 13 5.03 -33.43 4.09
CA THR A 13 4.58 -33.94 5.41
C THR A 13 3.44 -33.15 6.03
N GLU A 14 3.18 -31.92 5.57
CA GLU A 14 2.11 -31.04 6.05
C GLU A 14 1.15 -30.69 4.92
N ASN A 15 -0.16 -30.61 5.20
CA ASN A 15 -1.14 -30.30 4.17
C ASN A 15 -1.15 -28.79 3.84
N PRO A 16 -0.69 -28.37 2.64
CA PRO A 16 -0.65 -26.96 2.24
C PRO A 16 -2.02 -26.41 1.85
N PHE A 17 -3.10 -27.20 1.97
CA PHE A 17 -4.48 -26.80 1.69
C PHE A 17 -5.36 -26.86 2.95
N ALA A 18 -4.75 -26.95 4.14
CA ALA A 18 -5.48 -27.06 5.39
C ALA A 18 -6.19 -25.76 5.79
N GLN A 19 -5.73 -24.61 5.28
CA GLN A 19 -6.31 -23.30 5.57
C GLN A 19 -6.82 -22.63 4.30
N GLU A 20 -7.98 -21.96 4.40
CA GLU A 20 -8.61 -21.27 3.27
C GLU A 20 -7.94 -19.94 2.94
N ASP A 21 -7.33 -19.29 3.95
CA ASP A 21 -6.68 -17.98 3.79
C ASP A 21 -5.16 -18.09 3.79
N ALA A 22 -4.55 -17.55 2.74
CA ALA A 22 -3.09 -17.52 2.58
C ALA A 22 -2.39 -16.71 3.68
N GLY A 23 -3.08 -15.76 4.30
CA GLY A 23 -2.55 -14.98 5.42
C GLY A 23 -2.37 -15.78 6.70
N SER A 24 -3.07 -16.90 6.87
CA SER A 24 -3.03 -17.75 8.08
C SER A 24 -2.44 -19.14 7.83
N ASP A 25 -2.25 -19.51 6.57
CA ASP A 25 -1.57 -20.73 6.17
C ASP A 25 -0.07 -20.71 6.54
N ARG A 26 0.29 -21.55 7.50
CA ARG A 26 1.64 -21.69 8.02
C ARG A 26 2.62 -22.24 6.97
N VAL A 27 2.20 -23.22 6.16
CA VAL A 27 3.06 -23.80 5.12
C VAL A 27 3.38 -22.74 4.08
N PHE A 28 2.37 -21.94 3.70
CA PHE A 28 2.57 -20.83 2.80
C PHE A 28 3.52 -19.77 3.39
N GLN A 29 3.33 -19.39 4.66
CA GLN A 29 4.19 -18.40 5.31
C GLN A 29 5.64 -18.85 5.44
N GLU A 30 5.88 -20.09 5.86
CA GLU A 30 7.23 -20.59 6.15
C GLU A 30 8.01 -20.98 4.88
N HIS A 31 7.32 -21.44 3.83
CA HIS A 31 7.99 -22.05 2.67
C HIS A 31 7.71 -21.39 1.33
N CYS A 32 6.60 -20.67 1.17
CA CYS A 32 6.18 -20.13 -0.12
C CYS A 32 6.30 -18.60 -0.21
N LEU A 33 6.31 -17.86 0.90
CA LEU A 33 6.46 -16.39 0.88
C LEU A 33 7.83 -15.96 0.34
N ASP A 34 8.89 -16.53 0.91
CA ASP A 34 10.28 -16.16 0.62
C ASP A 34 11.02 -17.24 -0.19
N GLY A 35 10.44 -18.45 -0.27
CA GLY A 35 10.98 -19.56 -1.05
C GLY A 35 10.84 -19.34 -2.55
N GLY A 36 11.61 -20.12 -3.33
CA GLY A 36 11.62 -20.04 -4.81
C GLY A 36 10.39 -20.61 -5.51
N THR A 37 9.36 -21.02 -4.75
CA THR A 37 8.14 -21.62 -5.30
C THR A 37 7.14 -20.53 -5.64
N HIS A 38 7.03 -20.23 -6.94
CA HIS A 38 6.12 -19.20 -7.43
C HIS A 38 5.10 -19.76 -8.42
N HIS A 39 4.02 -19.00 -8.62
CA HIS A 39 3.05 -19.29 -9.67
C HIS A 39 3.73 -19.27 -11.05
N SER A 40 3.28 -20.09 -12.00
CA SER A 40 3.90 -20.18 -13.34
C SER A 40 3.90 -18.87 -14.12
N ALA A 41 2.95 -17.97 -13.82
CA ALA A 41 2.86 -16.64 -14.39
C ALA A 41 3.57 -15.54 -13.57
N TRP A 42 4.36 -15.91 -12.55
CA TRP A 42 4.99 -14.99 -11.60
C TRP A 42 5.76 -13.86 -12.30
N ASP A 43 6.66 -14.19 -13.21
CA ASP A 43 7.49 -13.20 -13.90
C ASP A 43 6.66 -12.18 -14.69
N LYS A 44 5.48 -12.60 -15.18
CA LYS A 44 4.56 -11.71 -15.90
C LYS A 44 3.80 -10.77 -14.96
N VAL A 45 3.54 -11.19 -13.72
CA VAL A 45 2.77 -10.40 -12.74
C VAL A 45 3.69 -9.51 -11.92
N TYR A 46 4.80 -10.05 -11.42
CA TYR A 46 5.77 -9.30 -10.61
C TYR A 46 6.59 -8.34 -11.48
N GLY A 47 7.11 -8.81 -12.62
CA GLY A 47 7.91 -8.00 -13.54
C GLY A 47 9.21 -7.46 -12.92
N ASP A 48 9.58 -6.23 -13.28
CA ASP A 48 10.74 -5.52 -12.72
C ASP A 48 10.26 -4.31 -11.88
N PRO A 49 10.60 -4.25 -10.57
CA PRO A 49 10.29 -3.10 -9.73
C PRO A 49 10.82 -1.75 -10.24
N ARG A 50 11.88 -1.75 -11.07
CA ARG A 50 12.46 -0.55 -11.67
C ARG A 50 11.72 -0.08 -12.93
N ALA A 51 10.99 -0.98 -13.56
CA ALA A 51 10.23 -0.73 -14.78
C ALA A 51 8.79 -1.29 -14.61
N PRO A 52 7.97 -0.62 -13.77
CA PRO A 52 6.64 -1.14 -13.43
C PRO A 52 5.75 -1.23 -14.68
N ALA A 53 5.12 -2.38 -14.84
CA ALA A 53 4.16 -2.66 -15.91
C ALA A 53 2.78 -2.99 -15.34
N THR A 54 1.73 -2.75 -16.11
CA THR A 54 0.36 -3.11 -15.71
C THR A 54 0.13 -4.60 -15.90
N SER A 55 -0.35 -5.26 -14.84
CA SER A 55 -0.80 -6.65 -14.89
C SER A 55 -2.21 -6.77 -14.31
N VAL A 56 -3.04 -7.63 -14.91
CA VAL A 56 -4.40 -7.94 -14.45
C VAL A 56 -4.50 -9.43 -14.24
N VAL A 57 -4.79 -9.85 -13.01
CA VAL A 57 -4.84 -11.26 -12.63
C VAL A 57 -6.29 -11.66 -12.37
N PHE A 58 -6.83 -12.53 -13.23
CA PHE A 58 -8.11 -13.18 -13.02
C PHE A 58 -7.90 -14.57 -12.43
N GLY A 59 -8.82 -15.00 -11.58
CA GLY A 59 -8.83 -16.36 -11.06
C GLY A 59 -10.06 -16.62 -10.21
N GLU A 60 -10.43 -17.88 -10.05
CA GLU A 60 -11.55 -18.29 -9.22
C GLU A 60 -11.26 -18.08 -7.72
N GLN A 61 -12.26 -18.24 -6.85
CA GLN A 61 -12.02 -18.24 -5.41
C GLN A 61 -11.02 -19.35 -5.05
N GLY A 62 -10.04 -19.06 -4.19
CA GLY A 62 -9.00 -20.02 -3.83
C GLY A 62 -7.85 -20.18 -4.84
N SER A 63 -7.86 -19.48 -5.99
CA SER A 63 -6.78 -19.53 -7.00
C SER A 63 -5.42 -18.94 -6.55
N GLY A 64 -5.28 -18.50 -5.30
CA GLY A 64 -4.02 -17.96 -4.79
C GLY A 64 -3.73 -16.50 -5.13
N LYS A 65 -4.72 -15.69 -5.52
CA LYS A 65 -4.54 -14.23 -5.73
C LYS A 65 -4.00 -13.52 -4.49
N THR A 66 -4.53 -13.85 -3.31
CA THR A 66 -4.07 -13.32 -2.03
C THR A 66 -2.63 -13.74 -1.74
N ALA A 67 -2.31 -15.02 -1.94
CA ALA A 67 -0.96 -15.55 -1.82
C ALA A 67 0.03 -14.81 -2.74
N MET A 68 -0.32 -14.63 -4.00
CA MET A 68 0.49 -13.90 -4.97
C MET A 68 0.75 -12.45 -4.53
N ARG A 69 -0.26 -11.75 -4.00
CA ARG A 69 -0.09 -10.41 -3.44
C ARG A 69 0.92 -10.38 -2.28
N LEU A 70 0.82 -11.35 -1.36
CA LEU A 70 1.74 -11.44 -0.22
C LEU A 70 3.18 -11.73 -0.68
N GLN A 71 3.36 -12.60 -1.67
CA GLN A 71 4.68 -12.83 -2.29
C GLN A 71 5.23 -11.56 -2.95
N ILE A 72 4.40 -10.82 -3.70
CA ILE A 72 4.82 -9.55 -4.36
C ILE A 72 5.29 -8.56 -3.29
N ARG A 73 4.52 -8.42 -2.20
CA ARG A 73 4.89 -7.56 -1.08
C ARG A 73 6.23 -7.96 -0.48
N SER A 74 6.44 -9.25 -0.18
CA SER A 74 7.71 -9.73 0.39
C SER A 74 8.89 -9.43 -0.53
N LYS A 75 8.76 -9.76 -1.82
CA LYS A 75 9.81 -9.51 -2.82
C LYS A 75 10.10 -8.03 -3.05
N LEU A 76 9.09 -7.15 -2.99
CA LEU A 76 9.31 -5.71 -3.03
C LEU A 76 10.02 -5.18 -1.77
N GLN A 77 9.73 -5.75 -0.61
CA GLN A 77 10.46 -5.41 0.62
C GLN A 77 11.93 -5.84 0.54
N GLU A 78 12.20 -7.05 0.05
CA GLU A 78 13.56 -7.52 -0.24
C GLU A 78 14.29 -6.60 -1.22
N PHE A 79 13.67 -6.33 -2.37
CA PHE A 79 14.22 -5.39 -3.36
C PHE A 79 14.53 -4.01 -2.75
N ASN A 80 13.64 -3.47 -1.91
CA ASN A 80 13.85 -2.17 -1.28
C ASN A 80 15.01 -2.15 -0.27
N ARG A 81 15.26 -3.27 0.44
CA ARG A 81 16.42 -3.41 1.33
C ARG A 81 17.73 -3.42 0.54
N ASP A 82 17.75 -4.14 -0.58
CA ASP A 82 18.94 -4.26 -1.43
C ASP A 82 19.19 -3.02 -2.30
N ASN A 83 18.14 -2.22 -2.55
CA ASN A 83 18.17 -1.04 -3.41
C ASN A 83 17.75 0.23 -2.66
N PRO A 84 18.50 0.68 -1.63
CA PRO A 84 18.08 1.79 -0.76
C PRO A 84 17.89 3.12 -1.51
N LYS A 85 18.56 3.29 -2.66
CA LYS A 85 18.47 4.49 -3.52
C LYS A 85 17.42 4.40 -4.63
N GLN A 86 16.83 3.23 -4.87
CA GLN A 86 15.91 2.97 -5.97
C GLN A 86 14.77 2.08 -5.48
N ARG A 87 14.03 2.56 -4.50
CA ARG A 87 12.95 1.80 -3.85
C ARG A 87 11.65 1.91 -4.63
N ALA A 88 10.88 0.83 -4.61
CA ALA A 88 9.49 0.81 -5.05
C ALA A 88 8.56 1.21 -3.91
N PHE A 89 7.67 2.19 -4.17
CA PHE A 89 6.65 2.59 -3.21
C PHE A 89 5.37 1.78 -3.43
N PHE A 90 5.20 0.73 -2.63
CA PHE A 90 4.07 -0.19 -2.74
C PHE A 90 2.83 0.38 -2.02
N ILE A 91 1.66 0.28 -2.63
CA ILE A 91 0.38 0.74 -2.05
C ILE A 91 -0.61 -0.42 -2.13
N GLU A 92 -1.11 -0.86 -0.97
CA GLU A 92 -2.13 -1.90 -0.89
C GLU A 92 -3.51 -1.24 -0.86
N TYR A 93 -4.28 -1.45 -1.93
CA TYR A 93 -5.70 -1.14 -1.97
C TYR A 93 -6.47 -2.44 -2.03
N ASP A 94 -6.59 -3.10 -0.87
CA ASP A 94 -7.20 -4.42 -0.70
C ASP A 94 -8.57 -4.37 -0.01
N ASP A 95 -8.81 -3.38 0.85
CA ASP A 95 -10.12 -3.11 1.44
C ASP A 95 -10.80 -1.88 0.80
N PHE A 96 -11.95 -2.13 0.20
CA PHE A 96 -12.77 -1.12 -0.45
C PHE A 96 -13.75 -0.42 0.51
N ASN A 97 -14.17 -1.10 1.57
CA ASN A 97 -15.31 -0.69 2.38
C ASN A 97 -15.11 0.68 3.07
N PRO A 98 -13.95 0.99 3.70
CA PRO A 98 -13.76 2.27 4.37
C PRO A 98 -13.92 3.49 3.45
N PHE A 99 -13.51 3.34 2.18
CA PHE A 99 -13.62 4.39 1.18
C PHE A 99 -15.06 4.55 0.69
N LEU A 100 -15.74 3.44 0.44
CA LEU A 100 -17.15 3.44 0.08
C LEU A 100 -18.01 4.05 1.19
N ASP A 101 -17.74 3.71 2.45
CA ASP A 101 -18.47 4.26 3.60
C ASP A 101 -18.26 5.76 3.75
N SER A 102 -17.01 6.22 3.68
CA SER A 102 -16.67 7.65 3.73
C SER A 102 -17.34 8.45 2.60
N PHE A 103 -17.50 7.84 1.42
CA PHE A 103 -18.19 8.46 0.29
C PHE A 103 -19.71 8.45 0.46
N ARG A 104 -20.27 7.34 0.94
CA ARG A 104 -21.70 7.21 1.27
C ARG A 104 -22.15 8.27 2.27
N GLU A 105 -21.33 8.61 3.26
CA GLU A 105 -21.66 9.66 4.24
C GLU A 105 -21.91 11.02 3.57
N ARG A 106 -21.19 11.32 2.48
CA ARG A 106 -21.29 12.58 1.72
C ARG A 106 -22.43 12.59 0.71
N LEU A 107 -23.02 11.43 0.40
CA LEU A 107 -24.17 11.35 -0.50
C LEU A 107 -25.48 11.75 0.20
N SER A 108 -26.42 12.28 -0.58
CA SER A 108 -27.78 12.55 -0.11
C SER A 108 -28.47 11.26 0.34
N THR A 109 -29.38 11.34 1.32
CA THR A 109 -30.01 10.18 1.97
C THR A 109 -30.53 9.11 1.00
N ARG A 110 -31.07 9.52 -0.16
CA ARG A 110 -31.61 8.62 -1.19
C ARG A 110 -30.52 7.85 -1.96
N GLN A 111 -29.31 8.37 -2.01
CA GLN A 111 -28.13 7.83 -2.70
C GLN A 111 -27.17 7.08 -1.76
N ARG A 112 -27.37 7.14 -0.43
CA ARG A 112 -26.54 6.44 0.58
C ARG A 112 -26.62 4.92 0.56
N LYS A 113 -27.61 4.34 -0.13
CA LYS A 113 -27.76 2.89 -0.26
C LYS A 113 -26.51 2.31 -0.96
N PRO A 114 -25.90 1.22 -0.47
CA PRO A 114 -24.64 0.70 -0.99
C PRO A 114 -24.63 0.51 -2.52
N GLU A 115 -25.69 -0.10 -3.06
CA GLU A 115 -25.85 -0.34 -4.51
C GLU A 115 -25.79 0.96 -5.33
N LYS A 116 -26.40 2.04 -4.84
CA LYS A 116 -26.40 3.33 -5.53
C LYS A 116 -25.10 4.08 -5.37
N ALA A 117 -24.49 3.98 -4.20
CA ALA A 117 -23.16 4.55 -3.98
C ALA A 117 -22.13 3.90 -4.91
N LEU A 118 -22.20 2.58 -5.09
CA LEU A 118 -21.38 1.83 -6.04
C LEU A 118 -21.59 2.30 -7.49
N GLN A 119 -22.84 2.53 -7.92
CA GLN A 119 -23.13 3.05 -9.27
C GLN A 119 -22.53 4.45 -9.52
N ASN A 120 -22.46 5.25 -8.46
CA ASN A 120 -21.90 6.60 -8.50
C ASN A 120 -20.37 6.62 -8.33
N TRP A 121 -19.77 5.55 -7.85
CA TRP A 121 -18.33 5.41 -7.70
C TRP A 121 -17.65 5.28 -9.06
N LYS A 122 -16.65 6.13 -9.32
CA LYS A 122 -15.94 6.22 -10.60
C LYS A 122 -14.46 5.91 -10.43
N LEU A 123 -13.77 5.87 -11.57
CA LEU A 123 -12.33 5.62 -11.62
C LEU A 123 -11.53 6.64 -10.80
N TRP A 124 -11.91 7.93 -10.85
CA TRP A 124 -11.23 8.96 -10.06
C TRP A 124 -11.40 8.75 -8.56
N ASP A 125 -12.52 8.17 -8.09
CA ASP A 125 -12.72 7.88 -6.67
C ASP A 125 -11.78 6.75 -6.21
N HIS A 126 -11.49 5.77 -7.09
CA HIS A 126 -10.43 4.79 -6.84
C HIS A 126 -9.03 5.45 -6.81
N MET A 127 -8.76 6.40 -7.70
CA MET A 127 -7.50 7.15 -7.68
C MET A 127 -7.36 7.95 -6.39
N ASP A 128 -8.43 8.59 -5.92
CA ASP A 128 -8.45 9.32 -4.65
C ASP A 128 -8.22 8.40 -3.46
N ALA A 129 -8.77 7.19 -3.46
CA ALA A 129 -8.49 6.18 -2.44
C ALA A 129 -6.99 5.79 -2.42
N ILE A 130 -6.41 5.52 -3.59
CA ILE A 130 -4.97 5.20 -3.72
C ILE A 130 -4.10 6.37 -3.24
N LEU A 131 -4.43 7.60 -3.65
CA LEU A 131 -3.71 8.81 -3.24
C LEU A 131 -3.85 9.07 -1.73
N THR A 132 -5.02 8.79 -1.15
CA THR A 132 -5.26 8.87 0.30
C THR A 132 -4.36 7.90 1.06
N LEU A 133 -4.30 6.63 0.65
CA LEU A 133 -3.44 5.62 1.24
C LEU A 133 -1.96 5.99 1.11
N ALA A 134 -1.54 6.32 -0.10
CA ALA A 134 -0.17 6.71 -0.43
C ALA A 134 0.30 7.91 0.40
N THR A 135 -0.51 8.97 0.41
CA THR A 135 -0.16 10.25 1.03
C THR A 135 -0.18 10.14 2.55
N THR A 136 -1.19 9.48 3.13
CA THR A 136 -1.26 9.26 4.58
C THR A 136 -0.04 8.49 5.06
N ARG A 137 0.30 7.39 4.37
CA ARG A 137 1.47 6.58 4.69
C ARG A 137 2.78 7.35 4.57
N LEU A 138 2.96 8.13 3.50
CA LEU A 138 4.14 8.95 3.31
C LEU A 138 4.24 10.05 4.38
N ALA A 139 3.14 10.75 4.66
CA ALA A 139 3.09 11.78 5.69
C ALA A 139 3.40 11.23 7.09
N ASP A 140 2.92 10.03 7.40
CA ASP A 140 3.20 9.36 8.67
C ASP A 140 4.66 8.94 8.78
N ALA A 141 5.25 8.37 7.72
CA ALA A 141 6.68 8.04 7.69
C ALA A 141 7.56 9.28 7.94
N ILE A 142 7.19 10.43 7.35
CA ILE A 142 7.90 11.70 7.55
C ILE A 142 7.69 12.26 8.96
N ARG A 143 6.45 12.25 9.48
CA ARG A 143 6.11 12.77 10.82
C ARG A 143 6.80 11.97 11.92
N ASN A 144 6.67 10.65 11.86
CA ASN A 144 7.11 9.73 12.91
C ASN A 144 8.62 9.51 12.86
N GLY A 145 9.24 9.72 11.70
CA GLY A 145 10.67 9.54 11.49
C GLY A 145 11.07 8.07 11.34
N PRO A 146 12.37 7.80 11.13
CA PRO A 146 12.86 6.49 10.72
C PRO A 146 12.72 5.41 11.81
N GLU A 147 12.78 5.76 13.09
CA GLU A 147 12.76 4.79 14.19
C GLU A 147 11.42 4.07 14.35
N LYS A 148 10.31 4.73 14.01
CA LYS A 148 8.95 4.18 14.14
C LYS A 148 8.37 3.64 12.84
N THR A 149 9.17 3.65 11.77
CA THR A 149 8.73 3.21 10.43
C THR A 149 9.43 1.92 10.07
N ASP A 150 8.67 0.99 9.48
CA ASP A 150 9.17 -0.25 8.86
C ASP A 150 10.36 0.06 7.93
N GLU A 151 11.41 -0.76 7.97
CA GLU A 151 12.71 -0.45 7.33
C GLU A 151 12.56 -0.15 5.84
N ALA A 152 11.72 -0.93 5.15
CA ALA A 152 11.43 -0.79 3.73
C ALA A 152 10.77 0.57 3.38
N HIS A 153 10.18 1.24 4.36
CA HIS A 153 9.37 2.45 4.21
C HIS A 153 9.96 3.67 4.94
N ARG A 154 11.16 3.53 5.53
CA ARG A 154 11.84 4.63 6.23
C ARG A 154 12.14 5.77 5.27
N VAL A 155 11.79 6.99 5.66
CA VAL A 155 12.25 8.22 5.00
C VAL A 155 13.38 8.78 5.85
N SER A 156 14.59 8.87 5.29
CA SER A 156 15.72 9.41 6.02
C SER A 156 15.65 10.94 6.08
N VAL A 157 16.27 11.53 7.10
CA VAL A 157 16.38 13.00 7.21
C VAL A 157 17.14 13.57 6.01
N LYS A 158 18.12 12.82 5.49
CA LYS A 158 18.89 13.22 4.31
C LYS A 158 18.00 13.31 3.06
N ASP A 159 17.14 12.31 2.85
CA ASP A 159 16.21 12.32 1.71
C ASP A 159 15.30 13.56 1.73
N LEU A 160 14.87 14.00 2.92
CA LEU A 160 14.07 15.21 3.10
C LEU A 160 14.85 16.51 2.84
N GLN A 161 16.16 16.52 3.15
CA GLN A 161 17.04 17.66 2.87
C GLN A 161 17.32 17.80 1.38
N ASP A 162 17.42 16.67 0.67
CA ASP A 162 17.65 16.63 -0.78
C ASP A 162 16.42 17.09 -1.58
N LEU A 163 15.23 17.20 -0.96
CA LEU A 163 14.05 17.77 -1.60
C LEU A 163 14.24 19.27 -1.86
N ASN A 164 13.99 19.68 -3.09
CA ASN A 164 13.92 21.09 -3.45
C ASN A 164 12.65 21.76 -2.87
N HIS A 165 12.61 23.08 -2.89
CA HIS A 165 11.51 23.85 -2.30
C HIS A 165 10.14 23.53 -2.93
N LEU A 166 10.08 23.23 -4.23
CA LEU A 166 8.83 22.87 -4.91
C LEU A 166 8.35 21.49 -4.50
N GLN A 167 9.24 20.50 -4.42
CA GLN A 167 8.92 19.15 -3.95
C GLN A 167 8.39 19.18 -2.51
N LYS A 168 9.01 19.99 -1.63
CA LYS A 168 8.53 20.19 -0.26
C LYS A 168 7.12 20.78 -0.22
N ARG A 169 6.83 21.76 -1.08
CA ARG A 169 5.47 22.33 -1.23
C ARG A 169 4.49 21.28 -1.73
N ASP A 170 4.87 20.49 -2.72
CA ASP A 170 3.99 19.50 -3.34
C ASP A 170 3.62 18.38 -2.36
N VAL A 171 4.55 17.92 -1.52
CA VAL A 171 4.25 16.99 -0.42
C VAL A 171 3.23 17.58 0.55
N LEU A 172 3.37 18.86 0.91
CA LEU A 172 2.41 19.54 1.78
C LEU A 172 1.04 19.72 1.11
N LEU A 173 1.01 20.00 -0.19
CA LEU A 173 -0.25 20.11 -0.94
C LEU A 173 -0.97 18.77 -0.98
N LEU A 174 -0.24 17.69 -1.30
CA LEU A 174 -0.79 16.33 -1.27
C LEU A 174 -1.36 16.02 0.13
N ALA A 175 -0.59 16.29 1.19
CA ALA A 175 -1.06 16.06 2.55
C ALA A 175 -2.28 16.90 2.92
N ALA A 176 -2.40 18.13 2.44
CA ALA A 176 -3.59 18.95 2.68
C ALA A 176 -4.85 18.34 2.03
N CYS A 177 -4.71 17.69 0.88
CA CYS A 177 -5.83 17.09 0.14
C CYS A 177 -6.17 15.65 0.60
N TYR A 178 -5.16 14.84 0.88
CA TYR A 178 -5.28 13.37 0.95
C TYR A 178 -4.83 12.75 2.27
N ASP A 179 -4.20 13.48 3.20
CA ASP A 179 -3.83 12.92 4.51
C ASP A 179 -5.08 12.71 5.38
N HIS A 180 -5.44 11.45 5.60
CA HIS A 180 -6.61 11.04 6.39
C HIS A 180 -6.25 10.43 7.74
N ASN A 181 -5.03 10.69 8.26
CA ASN A 181 -4.66 10.26 9.61
C ASN A 181 -5.64 10.83 10.65
N ARG A 182 -6.23 9.93 11.47
CA ARG A 182 -7.25 10.24 12.49
C ARG A 182 -6.68 10.35 13.92
N GLU A 183 -5.41 10.04 14.14
CA GLU A 183 -4.76 10.11 15.46
C GLU A 183 -4.58 11.55 15.94
N TYR A 184 -4.39 12.48 15.01
CA TYR A 184 -4.12 13.89 15.29
C TYR A 184 -5.15 14.80 14.61
N SER A 185 -5.39 15.97 15.21
CA SER A 185 -6.21 17.00 14.57
C SER A 185 -5.55 17.50 13.27
N PRO A 186 -6.33 17.91 12.24
CA PRO A 186 -5.80 18.33 10.95
C PRO A 186 -4.72 19.43 11.05
N GLY A 187 -4.90 20.42 11.92
CA GLY A 187 -3.91 21.48 12.12
C GLY A 187 -2.60 20.98 12.72
N ARG A 188 -2.67 20.12 13.74
CA ARG A 188 -1.48 19.55 14.39
C ARG A 188 -0.71 18.62 13.46
N ARG A 189 -1.41 17.74 12.75
CA ARG A 189 -0.79 16.79 11.82
C ARG A 189 -0.09 17.50 10.66
N PHE A 190 -0.69 18.57 10.14
CA PHE A 190 -0.09 19.38 9.07
C PHE A 190 1.11 20.18 9.58
N ALA A 191 1.01 20.82 10.75
CA ALA A 191 2.12 21.56 11.35
C ALA A 191 3.33 20.66 11.65
N ALA A 192 3.09 19.45 12.18
CA ALA A 192 4.13 18.47 12.44
C ALA A 192 4.84 18.03 11.15
N LEU A 193 4.07 17.73 10.09
CA LEU A 193 4.62 17.37 8.78
C LEU A 193 5.47 18.52 8.20
N ARG A 194 4.93 19.75 8.22
CA ARG A 194 5.62 20.95 7.74
C ARG A 194 6.93 21.20 8.48
N SER A 195 6.94 21.03 9.80
CA SER A 195 8.13 21.17 10.62
C SER A 195 9.20 20.13 10.25
N ARG A 196 8.81 18.87 10.08
CA ARG A 196 9.72 17.78 9.68
C ARG A 196 10.32 17.96 8.29
N ILE A 197 9.53 18.45 7.33
CA ILE A 197 9.98 18.74 5.97
C ILE A 197 10.87 20.00 5.92
N GLY A 198 10.77 20.87 6.93
CA GLY A 198 11.53 22.13 7.00
C GLY A 198 11.05 23.15 5.98
N PHE A 199 9.74 23.26 5.77
CA PHE A 199 9.15 24.22 4.82
C PHE A 199 8.63 25.49 5.51
N SER A 200 9.11 26.66 5.07
CA SER A 200 8.70 27.96 5.60
C SER A 200 8.25 28.91 4.49
N THR A 201 7.08 29.51 4.64
CA THR A 201 6.60 30.59 3.76
C THR A 201 6.95 31.95 4.36
N TRP A 202 8.05 32.55 3.91
CA TRP A 202 8.47 33.89 4.39
C TRP A 202 7.65 35.05 3.79
N LYS A 203 6.92 34.85 2.69
CA LYS A 203 6.34 35.95 1.90
C LYS A 203 4.81 36.05 1.84
N THR A 204 4.05 35.14 2.46
CA THR A 204 2.57 35.20 2.42
C THR A 204 1.94 36.17 3.42
N TRP A 205 2.74 36.87 4.24
CA TRP A 205 2.25 37.85 5.23
C TRP A 205 2.19 39.29 4.70
N TRP A 206 2.63 39.54 3.46
CA TRP A 206 2.63 40.88 2.86
C TRP A 206 1.45 41.16 1.91
N ASP A 207 0.58 40.17 1.67
CA ASP A 207 -0.65 40.30 0.86
C ASP A 207 -1.92 40.19 1.73
N ARG A 208 -1.92 40.85 2.90
CA ARG A 208 -3.14 41.08 3.70
C ARG A 208 -3.31 42.56 3.99
#